data_AF-A0A4P5ZGI6-F1
#
_entry.id   AF-A0A4P5ZGI6-F1
#
_cell.length_a   1.000
_cell.length_b   1.000
_cell.length_c   1.000
_cell.angle_alpha   90.00
_cell.angle_beta   90.00
_cell.angle_gamma   90.00
#
_symmetry.space_group_name_H-M   'P 1'
#
loop_
_entity.id
_entity.type
_entity.pdbx_description
1 polymer ?
#
loop_
_entity_poly.entity_id
_entity_poly.type
_entity_poly.pdbx_seq_one_letter_code
_entity_poly.pdbx_strand_id
1 'polypeptide(L)'
;MPGMSDNAKITRSILTLALLFITAVTAVAAPALTLEELQRDATLTPERLAARFANFKFELRAEVQAPRQFLARGAGDCDDFATLAADLLRAKGYTPHLIEIRMPGYLHAVCYIEETRSYLDFNVRAASRPAVPCNGSLTDIARKVARSFNTEWTAVSEFSWRNGDERTLQTVHRNGQHTVAANAIPASAAARAATARAAIPVCRVATNY
;
A
#
# COMPACT_ATOMS: atom_id res chain seq x y z
N MET A 1 72.34 25.10 -25.79
CA MET A 1 71.89 24.59 -24.48
C MET A 1 70.52 25.21 -24.16
N PRO A 2 69.63 24.48 -23.49
CA PRO A 2 68.17 24.47 -23.72
C PRO A 2 67.40 25.43 -22.80
N GLY A 3 66.14 25.72 -23.15
CA GLY A 3 65.13 26.10 -22.16
C GLY A 3 63.93 26.89 -22.70
N MET A 4 62.75 26.54 -22.16
CA MET A 4 61.45 27.24 -22.22
C MET A 4 60.62 27.08 -23.51
N SER A 5 59.32 26.74 -23.49
CA SER A 5 58.41 26.41 -22.38
C SER A 5 57.12 25.81 -22.94
N ASP A 6 56.75 24.61 -22.50
CA ASP A 6 55.43 24.00 -22.74
C ASP A 6 54.39 24.53 -21.73
N ASN A 7 53.93 25.77 -21.89
CA ASN A 7 52.96 26.41 -20.99
C ASN A 7 51.55 26.60 -21.58
N ALA A 8 51.13 25.77 -22.54
CA ALA A 8 49.85 25.96 -23.24
C ALA A 8 48.80 24.86 -23.02
N LYS A 9 49.02 23.87 -22.13
CA LYS A 9 48.09 22.74 -21.96
C LYS A 9 47.41 22.65 -20.58
N ILE A 10 47.78 23.48 -19.61
CA ILE A 10 47.28 23.37 -18.22
C ILE A 10 46.02 24.22 -17.97
N THR A 11 45.63 25.11 -18.88
CA THR A 11 44.52 26.05 -18.67
C THR A 11 43.14 25.55 -19.10
N ARG A 12 43.01 24.34 -19.66
CA ARG A 12 41.71 23.75 -20.06
C ARG A 12 41.14 22.72 -19.09
N SER A 13 41.95 22.21 -18.17
CA SER A 13 41.54 21.12 -17.27
C SER A 13 41.01 21.58 -15.91
N ILE A 14 41.14 22.88 -15.58
CA ILE A 14 40.67 23.42 -14.29
C ILE A 14 39.21 23.92 -14.41
N LEU A 15 38.77 24.29 -15.61
CA LEU A 15 37.40 24.79 -15.84
C LEU A 15 36.34 23.67 -15.82
N THR A 16 36.73 22.42 -16.06
CA THR A 16 35.82 21.26 -16.04
C THR A 16 35.56 20.72 -14.63
N LEU A 17 36.44 21.01 -13.67
CA LEU A 17 36.31 20.52 -12.29
C LEU A 17 35.47 21.48 -11.41
N ALA A 18 35.42 22.77 -11.75
CA ALA A 18 34.58 23.75 -11.06
C ALA A 18 33.07 23.58 -11.34
N LEU A 19 32.71 22.98 -12.49
CA LEU A 19 31.31 22.74 -12.86
C LEU A 19 30.75 21.42 -12.28
N LEU A 20 31.58 20.58 -11.69
CA LEU A 20 31.15 19.31 -11.06
C LEU A 20 30.81 19.44 -9.57
N PHE A 21 31.04 20.63 -8.97
CA PHE A 21 30.82 20.87 -7.54
C PHE A 21 29.51 21.61 -7.20
N ILE A 22 28.75 22.08 -8.20
CA ILE A 22 27.51 22.88 -7.98
C ILE A 22 26.23 22.02 -8.07
N THR A 23 26.33 20.71 -8.26
CA THR A 23 25.19 19.78 -8.16
C THR A 23 25.17 18.99 -6.85
N ALA A 24 25.63 19.60 -5.75
CA ALA A 24 25.16 19.22 -4.42
C ALA A 24 23.68 19.66 -4.30
N VAL A 25 22.81 18.96 -5.04
CA VAL A 25 21.37 19.05 -4.90
C VAL A 25 21.09 18.68 -3.46
N THR A 26 20.79 19.69 -2.65
CA THR A 26 20.15 19.51 -1.37
C THR A 26 18.86 18.77 -1.64
N ALA A 27 18.87 17.45 -1.44
CA ALA A 27 17.66 16.67 -1.36
C ALA A 27 16.93 17.16 -0.11
N VAL A 28 16.14 18.22 -0.27
CA VAL A 28 15.19 18.66 0.76
C VAL A 28 14.26 17.48 0.92
N ALA A 29 14.41 16.77 2.05
CA ALA A 29 13.51 15.68 2.39
C ALA A 29 12.10 16.26 2.33
N ALA A 30 11.26 15.72 1.43
CA ALA A 30 9.87 16.12 1.36
C ALA A 30 9.25 15.93 2.75
N PRO A 31 8.44 16.89 3.24
CA PRO A 31 7.82 16.76 4.55
C PRO A 31 7.07 15.43 4.65
N ALA A 32 7.26 14.73 5.76
CA ALA A 32 6.59 13.46 6.01
C ALA A 32 5.08 13.68 6.02
N LEU A 33 4.33 12.88 5.25
CA LEU A 33 2.88 12.92 5.20
C LEU A 33 2.30 12.71 6.60
N THR A 34 1.52 13.67 7.10
CA THR A 34 0.94 13.59 8.45
C THR A 34 -0.53 13.16 8.43
N LEU A 35 -0.99 12.63 9.56
CA LEU A 35 -2.39 12.24 9.71
C LEU A 35 -3.31 13.47 9.64
N GLU A 36 -2.87 14.57 10.24
CA GLU A 36 -3.57 15.85 10.23
C GLU A 36 -3.77 16.39 8.81
N GLU A 37 -2.74 16.33 7.95
CA GLU A 37 -2.84 16.77 6.56
C GLU A 37 -3.89 15.94 5.81
N LEU A 38 -3.86 14.61 5.96
CA LEU A 38 -4.84 13.72 5.34
C LEU A 38 -6.27 14.00 5.84
N GLN A 39 -6.42 14.20 7.16
CA GLN A 39 -7.71 14.51 7.76
C GLN A 39 -8.25 15.88 7.33
N ARG A 40 -7.39 16.88 7.11
CA ARG A 40 -7.79 18.23 6.70
C ARG A 40 -7.97 18.40 5.19
N ASP A 41 -7.44 17.48 4.37
CA ASP A 41 -7.65 17.54 2.91
C ASP A 41 -9.14 17.31 2.59
N ALA A 42 -9.87 18.39 2.32
CA ALA A 42 -11.30 18.34 1.97
C ALA A 42 -11.55 17.74 0.59
N THR A 43 -10.50 17.60 -0.23
CA THR A 43 -10.57 17.13 -1.61
C THR A 43 -10.10 15.68 -1.77
N LEU A 44 -9.98 14.97 -0.65
CA LEU A 44 -9.47 13.60 -0.57
C LEU A 44 -10.49 12.61 -1.14
N THR A 45 -10.24 12.14 -2.37
CA THR A 45 -10.96 10.99 -2.99
C THR A 45 -10.18 9.69 -2.74
N PRO A 46 -10.77 8.50 -2.98
CA PRO A 46 -10.04 7.23 -2.88
C PRO A 46 -8.76 7.19 -3.74
N GLU A 47 -8.81 7.68 -4.97
CA GLU A 47 -7.66 7.70 -5.88
C GLU A 47 -6.57 8.63 -5.37
N ARG A 48 -6.96 9.84 -4.94
CA ARG A 48 -6.03 10.83 -4.40
C ARG A 48 -5.40 10.34 -3.11
N LEU A 49 -6.17 9.66 -2.27
CA LEU A 49 -5.67 9.04 -1.05
C LEU A 49 -4.59 8.01 -1.37
N ALA A 50 -4.88 7.04 -2.24
CA ALA A 50 -3.90 6.00 -2.59
C ALA A 50 -2.61 6.59 -3.18
N ALA A 51 -2.73 7.62 -4.03
CA ALA A 51 -1.57 8.31 -4.59
C ALA A 51 -0.66 8.97 -3.53
N ARG A 52 -1.18 9.37 -2.36
CA ARG A 52 -0.34 9.88 -1.25
C ARG A 52 0.66 8.84 -0.73
N PHE A 53 0.40 7.55 -0.94
CA PHE A 53 1.22 6.44 -0.49
C PHE A 53 2.11 5.86 -1.61
N ALA A 54 2.14 6.45 -2.81
CA ALA A 54 2.90 5.93 -3.96
C ALA A 54 4.38 5.61 -3.62
N ASN A 55 4.99 6.41 -2.73
CA ASN A 55 6.39 6.27 -2.33
C ASN A 55 6.61 5.45 -1.04
N PHE A 56 5.54 4.98 -0.39
CA PHE A 56 5.67 4.15 0.81
C PHE A 56 6.29 2.79 0.43
N LYS A 57 7.02 2.15 1.35
CA LYS A 57 7.60 0.81 1.14
C LYS A 57 6.68 -0.26 1.70
N PHE A 58 6.67 -1.43 1.05
CA PHE A 58 6.02 -2.60 1.60
C PHE A 58 6.94 -3.28 2.62
N GLU A 59 6.44 -3.52 3.83
CA GLU A 59 7.12 -4.21 4.93
C GLU A 59 6.07 -5.03 5.69
N LEU A 60 6.11 -6.36 5.54
CA LEU A 60 5.17 -7.27 6.20
C LEU A 60 5.41 -7.29 7.72
N ARG A 61 4.34 -7.18 8.52
CA ARG A 61 4.43 -7.20 9.99
C ARG A 61 3.42 -8.16 10.59
N ALA A 62 3.61 -8.47 11.88
CA ALA A 62 2.68 -9.31 12.63
C ALA A 62 1.46 -8.52 13.15
N GLU A 63 1.62 -7.20 13.31
CA GLU A 63 0.64 -6.32 13.94
C GLU A 63 0.38 -5.10 13.07
N VAL A 64 -0.88 -4.66 13.07
CA VAL A 64 -1.30 -3.42 12.41
C VAL A 64 -0.77 -2.24 13.19
N GLN A 65 -0.04 -1.37 12.51
CA GLN A 65 0.54 -0.15 13.04
C GLN A 65 -0.54 0.89 13.33
N ALA A 66 -0.30 1.70 14.37
CA ALA A 66 -1.09 2.91 14.56
C ALA A 66 -0.88 3.85 13.34
N PRO A 67 -1.92 4.60 12.90
CA PRO A 67 -1.84 5.50 11.74
C PRO A 67 -0.61 6.40 11.71
N ARG A 68 -0.29 7.04 12.84
CA ARG A 68 0.88 7.95 12.94
C ARG A 68 2.20 7.22 12.75
N GLN A 69 2.30 5.97 13.21
CA GLN A 69 3.50 5.16 13.08
C GLN A 69 3.72 4.72 11.63
N PHE A 70 2.65 4.22 10.98
CA PHE A 70 2.69 3.85 9.55
C PHE A 70 3.14 5.04 8.69
N LEU A 71 2.54 6.22 8.92
CA LEU A 71 2.88 7.47 8.22
C LEU A 71 4.31 7.93 8.49
N ALA A 72 4.76 7.93 9.75
CA ALA A 72 6.10 8.36 10.13
C ALA A 72 7.20 7.46 9.55
N ARG A 73 6.94 6.16 9.41
CA ARG A 73 7.89 5.21 8.83
C ARG A 73 7.94 5.27 7.31
N GLY A 74 6.86 5.70 6.66
CA GLY A 74 6.72 5.56 5.22
C GLY A 74 6.76 4.09 4.76
N ALA A 75 6.42 3.15 5.64
CA ALA A 75 6.53 1.72 5.40
C ALA A 75 5.55 0.91 6.26
N GLY A 76 4.94 -0.11 5.66
CA GLY A 76 3.96 -1.00 6.29
C GLY A 76 3.42 -2.01 5.28
N ASP A 77 2.31 -2.67 5.60
CA ASP A 77 1.70 -3.68 4.75
C ASP A 77 0.26 -3.35 4.32
N CYS A 78 -0.43 -4.33 3.77
CA CYS A 78 -1.79 -4.18 3.28
C CYS A 78 -2.81 -3.89 4.39
N ASP A 79 -2.60 -4.41 5.62
CA ASP A 79 -3.51 -4.20 6.74
C ASP A 79 -3.40 -2.76 7.26
N ASP A 80 -2.16 -2.25 7.39
CA ASP A 80 -1.87 -0.85 7.78
C ASP A 80 -2.58 0.14 6.86
N PHE A 81 -2.41 -0.06 5.56
CA PHE A 81 -2.98 0.81 4.54
C PHE A 81 -4.50 0.71 4.47
N ALA A 82 -5.06 -0.51 4.40
CA ALA A 82 -6.50 -0.70 4.26
C ALA A 82 -7.26 -0.11 5.46
N THR A 83 -6.76 -0.32 6.67
CA THR A 83 -7.37 0.20 7.91
C THR A 83 -7.32 1.72 7.93
N LEU A 84 -6.15 2.33 7.67
CA LEU A 84 -6.03 3.79 7.59
C LEU A 84 -6.92 4.39 6.50
N ALA A 85 -6.97 3.74 5.33
CA ALA A 85 -7.80 4.21 4.23
C ALA A 85 -9.29 4.18 4.59
N ALA A 86 -9.77 3.10 5.21
CA ALA A 86 -11.14 3.01 5.66
C ALA A 86 -11.49 4.10 6.68
N ASP A 87 -10.61 4.39 7.64
CA ASP A 87 -10.86 5.43 8.64
C ASP A 87 -10.91 6.83 8.04
N LEU A 88 -9.95 7.16 7.16
CA LEU A 88 -9.90 8.46 6.49
C LEU A 88 -11.10 8.66 5.57
N LEU A 89 -11.43 7.66 4.74
CA LEU A 89 -12.54 7.78 3.78
C LEU A 89 -13.90 7.80 4.48
N ARG A 90 -14.07 7.04 5.57
CA ARG A 90 -15.29 7.11 6.38
C ARG A 90 -15.50 8.50 6.98
N ALA A 91 -14.43 9.14 7.46
CA ALA A 91 -14.48 10.52 7.93
C ALA A 91 -14.80 11.54 6.81
N LYS A 92 -14.67 11.15 5.54
CA LYS A 92 -15.05 11.94 4.36
C LYS A 92 -16.44 11.59 3.81
N GLY A 93 -17.20 10.73 4.50
CA GLY A 93 -18.57 10.37 4.13
C GLY A 93 -18.67 9.22 3.11
N TYR A 94 -17.57 8.52 2.82
CA TYR A 94 -17.62 7.26 2.07
C TYR A 94 -18.02 6.09 2.98
N THR A 95 -18.38 4.97 2.34
CA THR A 95 -18.74 3.72 3.00
C THR A 95 -17.67 2.65 2.68
N PRO A 96 -16.58 2.59 3.46
CA PRO A 96 -15.52 1.63 3.22
C PRO A 96 -15.73 0.30 3.96
N HIS A 97 -15.36 -0.78 3.29
CA HIS A 97 -15.37 -2.16 3.78
C HIS A 97 -13.96 -2.74 3.76
N LEU A 98 -13.54 -3.33 4.87
CA LEU A 98 -12.26 -4.04 4.95
C LEU A 98 -12.46 -5.48 4.48
N ILE A 99 -11.74 -5.85 3.44
CA ILE A 99 -11.87 -7.17 2.81
C ILE A 99 -10.53 -7.90 2.90
N GLU A 100 -10.55 -9.10 3.46
CA GLU A 100 -9.41 -10.02 3.53
C GLU A 100 -9.58 -11.12 2.48
N ILE A 101 -8.56 -11.36 1.67
CA ILE A 101 -8.51 -12.41 0.65
C ILE A 101 -7.49 -13.44 1.08
N ARG A 102 -7.94 -14.69 1.21
CA ARG A 102 -7.09 -15.86 1.46
C ARG A 102 -6.71 -16.50 0.15
N MET A 103 -5.42 -16.71 -0.03
CA MET A 103 -4.82 -17.39 -1.19
C MET A 103 -3.81 -18.42 -0.69
N PRO A 104 -3.43 -19.42 -1.49
CA PRO A 104 -2.38 -20.35 -1.11
C PRO A 104 -1.08 -19.60 -0.77
N GLY A 105 -0.68 -19.65 0.51
CA GLY A 105 0.54 -18.99 1.00
C GLY A 105 0.42 -17.48 1.26
N TYR A 106 -0.75 -16.86 1.05
CA TYR A 106 -0.93 -15.42 1.23
C TYR A 106 -2.24 -15.06 1.93
N LEU A 107 -2.16 -13.99 2.71
CA LEU A 107 -3.30 -13.26 3.25
C LEU A 107 -3.13 -11.81 2.77
N HIS A 108 -4.18 -11.23 2.19
CA HIS A 108 -4.10 -9.87 1.67
C HIS A 108 -5.34 -9.06 2.01
N ALA A 109 -5.15 -7.84 2.48
CA ALA A 109 -6.22 -6.92 2.82
C ALA A 109 -6.38 -5.81 1.79
N VAL A 110 -7.63 -5.44 1.49
CA VAL A 110 -7.97 -4.29 0.65
C VAL A 110 -9.10 -3.48 1.29
N CYS A 111 -9.21 -2.21 0.92
CA CYS A 111 -10.32 -1.36 1.32
C CYS A 111 -11.26 -1.16 0.12
N TYR A 112 -12.44 -1.78 0.14
CA TYR A 112 -13.50 -1.55 -0.85
C TYR A 112 -14.33 -0.32 -0.48
N ILE A 113 -14.79 0.45 -1.48
CA ILE A 113 -15.57 1.68 -1.32
C ILE A 113 -16.85 1.55 -2.14
N GLU A 114 -18.01 1.64 -1.50
CA GLU A 114 -19.31 1.44 -2.15
C GLU A 114 -19.59 2.48 -3.23
N GLU A 115 -19.35 3.76 -2.93
CA GLU A 115 -19.76 4.88 -3.79
C GLU A 115 -19.05 4.87 -5.14
N THR A 116 -17.78 4.45 -5.16
CA THR A 116 -16.97 4.37 -6.38
C THR A 116 -16.94 2.98 -6.99
N ARG A 117 -17.54 1.98 -6.32
CA ARG A 117 -17.49 0.55 -6.68
C ARG A 117 -16.07 0.10 -7.02
N SER A 118 -15.11 0.49 -6.19
CA SER A 118 -13.70 0.20 -6.39
C SER A 118 -13.03 -0.18 -5.08
N TYR A 119 -11.89 -0.86 -5.14
CA TYR A 119 -11.07 -1.11 -3.98
C TYR A 119 -9.70 -0.45 -4.10
N LEU A 120 -9.15 -0.04 -2.96
CA LEU A 120 -7.77 0.37 -2.82
C LEU A 120 -6.95 -0.82 -2.32
N ASP A 121 -5.88 -1.10 -3.03
CA ASP A 121 -4.91 -2.13 -2.69
C ASP A 121 -3.53 -1.49 -2.57
N PHE A 122 -2.88 -1.71 -1.43
CA PHE A 122 -1.58 -1.14 -1.16
C PHE A 122 -0.56 -1.53 -2.23
N ASN A 123 -0.61 -2.74 -2.79
CA ASN A 123 0.34 -3.20 -3.80
C ASN A 123 0.24 -2.43 -5.12
N VAL A 124 -0.90 -1.81 -5.43
CA VAL A 124 -1.12 -1.03 -6.65
C VAL A 124 -1.26 0.48 -6.38
N ARG A 125 -0.90 0.94 -5.19
CA ARG A 125 -0.97 2.36 -4.77
C ARG A 125 -0.26 3.35 -5.70
N ALA A 126 0.78 2.88 -6.40
CA ALA A 126 1.57 3.68 -7.33
C ALA A 126 1.13 3.54 -8.80
N ALA A 127 0.07 2.76 -9.09
CA ALA A 127 -0.46 2.63 -10.42
C ALA A 127 -1.11 3.93 -10.90
N SER A 128 -1.22 4.11 -12.21
CA SER A 128 -1.92 5.25 -12.83
C SER A 128 -3.41 5.31 -12.45
N ARG A 129 -3.99 4.17 -12.08
CA ARG A 129 -5.37 4.01 -11.61
C ARG A 129 -5.38 3.17 -10.32
N PRO A 130 -5.11 3.79 -9.16
CA PRO A 130 -4.92 3.04 -7.91
C PRO A 130 -6.23 2.56 -7.27
N ALA A 131 -7.37 3.11 -7.67
CA ALA A 131 -8.69 2.57 -7.32
C ALA A 131 -9.14 1.57 -8.40
N VAL A 132 -9.16 0.28 -8.03
CA VAL A 132 -9.44 -0.80 -8.98
C VAL A 132 -10.95 -1.04 -9.06
N PRO A 133 -11.59 -0.87 -10.23
CA PRO A 133 -13.03 -1.06 -10.37
C PRO A 133 -13.45 -2.52 -10.16
N CYS A 134 -14.57 -2.72 -9.47
CA CYS A 134 -15.18 -4.03 -9.23
C CYS A 134 -16.72 -3.91 -9.17
N ASN A 135 -17.41 -5.05 -9.15
CA ASN A 135 -18.87 -5.06 -9.01
C ASN A 135 -19.35 -5.03 -7.55
N GLY A 136 -18.45 -4.91 -6.56
CA GLY A 136 -18.76 -4.87 -5.13
C GLY A 136 -19.01 -6.22 -4.47
N SER A 137 -19.11 -7.31 -5.23
CA SER A 137 -19.19 -8.65 -4.63
C SER A 137 -17.83 -9.10 -4.11
N LEU A 138 -17.82 -9.77 -2.94
CA LEU A 138 -16.60 -10.35 -2.36
C LEU A 138 -15.87 -11.26 -3.35
N THR A 139 -16.62 -12.06 -4.11
CA THR A 139 -16.06 -12.96 -5.14
C THR A 139 -15.34 -12.22 -6.26
N ASP A 140 -15.87 -11.07 -6.74
CA ASP A 140 -15.21 -10.30 -7.79
C ASP A 140 -13.92 -9.63 -7.27
N ILE A 141 -13.98 -9.06 -6.06
CA ILE A 141 -12.82 -8.48 -5.38
C ILE A 141 -11.74 -9.57 -5.22
N ALA A 142 -12.08 -10.72 -4.64
CA ALA A 142 -11.17 -11.84 -4.43
C ALA A 142 -10.53 -12.34 -5.73
N ARG A 143 -11.33 -12.47 -6.80
CA ARG A 143 -10.84 -12.89 -8.12
C ARG A 143 -9.84 -11.89 -8.71
N LYS A 144 -10.12 -10.58 -8.60
CA LYS A 144 -9.25 -9.52 -9.13
C LYS A 144 -7.95 -9.41 -8.33
N VAL A 145 -8.03 -9.49 -7.00
CA VAL A 145 -6.86 -9.51 -6.12
C VAL A 145 -6.03 -10.75 -6.39
N ALA A 146 -6.59 -11.96 -6.38
CA ALA A 146 -5.81 -13.17 -6.62
C ALA A 146 -5.09 -13.18 -7.98
N ARG A 147 -5.73 -12.59 -9.02
CA ARG A 147 -5.10 -12.39 -10.32
C ARG A 147 -3.87 -11.49 -10.26
N SER A 148 -3.86 -10.42 -9.44
CA SER A 148 -2.68 -9.55 -9.31
C SER A 148 -1.50 -10.25 -8.63
N PHE A 149 -1.78 -11.29 -7.83
CA PHE A 149 -0.80 -12.18 -7.22
C PHE A 149 -0.46 -13.41 -8.08
N ASN A 150 -1.01 -13.51 -9.30
CA ASN A 150 -0.87 -14.69 -10.17
C ASN A 150 -1.19 -16.02 -9.45
N THR A 151 -2.26 -16.02 -8.67
CA THR A 151 -2.71 -17.17 -7.89
C THR A 151 -4.24 -17.27 -7.90
N GLU A 152 -4.77 -18.30 -7.25
CA GLU A 152 -6.19 -18.46 -6.98
C GLU A 152 -6.53 -18.06 -5.54
N TRP A 153 -7.77 -17.64 -5.30
CA TRP A 153 -8.27 -17.41 -3.94
C TRP A 153 -8.94 -18.68 -3.39
N THR A 154 -8.98 -18.83 -2.08
CA THR A 154 -9.65 -19.95 -1.38
C THR A 154 -10.86 -19.47 -0.60
N ALA A 155 -10.75 -18.31 0.05
CA ALA A 155 -11.83 -17.64 0.76
C ALA A 155 -11.63 -16.13 0.74
N VAL A 156 -12.71 -15.39 0.94
CA VAL A 156 -12.72 -13.94 1.08
C VAL A 156 -13.65 -13.57 2.22
N SER A 157 -13.21 -12.66 3.08
CA SER A 157 -13.98 -12.23 4.24
C SER A 157 -14.10 -10.73 4.28
N GLU A 158 -15.27 -10.25 4.66
CA GLU A 158 -15.42 -8.87 5.13
C GLU A 158 -15.19 -8.87 6.64
N PHE A 159 -14.45 -7.88 7.13
CA PHE A 159 -14.16 -7.72 8.54
C PHE A 159 -14.29 -6.27 8.98
N SER A 160 -14.35 -6.07 10.29
CA SER A 160 -14.26 -4.77 10.93
C SER A 160 -13.05 -4.74 11.84
N TRP A 161 -12.40 -3.58 11.91
CA TRP A 161 -11.29 -3.32 12.83
C TRP A 161 -11.68 -2.15 13.72
N ARG A 162 -11.75 -2.36 15.03
CA ARG A 162 -12.06 -1.30 16.01
C ARG A 162 -11.20 -1.49 17.25
N ASN A 163 -10.47 -0.45 17.66
CA ASN A 163 -9.64 -0.45 18.87
C ASN A 163 -8.62 -1.61 18.95
N GLY A 164 -8.13 -2.11 17.82
CA GLY A 164 -7.24 -3.28 17.77
C GLY A 164 -7.96 -4.62 17.73
N ASP A 165 -9.29 -4.64 17.89
CA ASP A 165 -10.10 -5.83 17.77
C ASP A 165 -10.59 -6.01 16.33
N GLU A 166 -10.24 -7.15 15.76
CA GLU A 166 -10.79 -7.58 14.48
C GLU A 166 -11.99 -8.49 14.67
N ARG A 167 -13.03 -8.23 13.88
CA ARG A 167 -14.19 -9.10 13.78
C ARG A 167 -14.55 -9.37 12.33
N THR A 168 -14.47 -10.64 11.94
CA THR A 168 -15.05 -11.13 10.69
C THR A 168 -16.57 -10.97 10.72
N LEU A 169 -17.14 -10.39 9.67
CA LEU A 169 -18.57 -10.17 9.49
C LEU A 169 -19.17 -11.30 8.65
N GLN A 170 -18.50 -11.64 7.55
CA GLN A 170 -18.91 -12.71 6.64
C GLN A 170 -17.70 -13.28 5.90
N THR A 171 -17.80 -14.54 5.49
CA THR A 171 -16.81 -15.25 4.68
C THR A 171 -17.50 -15.99 3.54
N VAL A 172 -16.99 -15.80 2.32
CA VAL A 172 -17.37 -16.57 1.14
C VAL A 172 -16.18 -17.44 0.74
N HIS A 173 -16.42 -18.73 0.53
CA HIS A 173 -15.44 -19.68 0.02
C HIS A 173 -15.56 -19.82 -1.49
N ARG A 174 -14.48 -20.20 -2.17
CA ARG A 174 -14.47 -20.35 -3.63
C ARG A 174 -15.49 -21.36 -4.17
N ASN A 175 -15.84 -22.36 -3.37
CA ASN A 175 -16.88 -23.34 -3.70
C ASN A 175 -18.32 -22.79 -3.55
N GLY A 176 -18.50 -21.50 -3.24
CA GLY A 176 -19.80 -20.86 -3.06
C GLY A 176 -20.39 -20.98 -1.66
N GLN A 177 -19.72 -21.66 -0.72
CA GLN A 177 -20.17 -21.70 0.68
C GLN A 177 -20.06 -20.31 1.30
N HIS A 178 -21.13 -19.88 1.95
CA HIS A 178 -21.22 -18.59 2.63
C HIS A 178 -21.41 -18.83 4.12
N THR A 179 -20.56 -18.21 4.92
CA THR A 179 -20.64 -18.23 6.38
C THR A 179 -20.80 -16.80 6.85
N VAL A 180 -21.93 -16.50 7.50
CA VAL A 180 -22.12 -15.23 8.21
C VAL A 180 -21.70 -15.48 9.66
N ALA A 181 -20.92 -14.57 10.24
CA ALA A 181 -20.41 -14.76 11.59
C ALA A 181 -21.55 -14.70 12.62
N ALA A 182 -22.00 -15.88 13.09
CA ALA A 182 -22.95 -15.98 14.21
C ALA A 182 -22.29 -15.61 15.55
N ASN A 183 -20.97 -15.74 15.68
CA ASN A 183 -20.14 -15.28 16.80
C ASN A 183 -18.72 -15.01 16.29
N ALA A 184 -18.14 -13.88 16.69
CA ALA A 184 -16.83 -13.41 16.24
C ALA A 184 -15.72 -14.39 16.63
N ILE A 185 -14.99 -14.93 15.66
CA ILE A 185 -13.71 -15.61 15.91
C ILE A 185 -12.60 -14.62 15.58
N PRO A 186 -11.67 -14.31 16.50
CA PRO A 186 -10.48 -13.51 16.20
C PRO A 186 -9.53 -14.36 15.33
N ALA A 187 -9.70 -14.27 14.01
CA ALA A 187 -9.00 -15.14 13.07
C ALA A 187 -7.65 -14.58 12.58
N SER A 188 -7.36 -13.29 12.74
CA SER A 188 -6.33 -12.65 11.93
C SER A 188 -4.95 -12.50 12.57
N ALA A 189 -4.80 -12.26 13.87
CA ALA A 189 -3.47 -12.03 14.45
C ALA A 189 -2.55 -13.28 14.33
N ALA A 190 -3.09 -14.47 14.60
CA ALA A 190 -2.34 -15.73 14.48
C ALA A 190 -2.07 -16.11 13.01
N ALA A 191 -3.04 -15.88 12.10
CA ALA A 191 -2.87 -16.13 10.67
C ALA A 191 -1.86 -15.15 10.04
N ARG A 192 -1.89 -13.87 10.43
CA ARG A 192 -0.90 -12.84 10.05
C ARG A 192 0.49 -13.19 10.55
N ALA A 193 0.61 -13.60 11.81
CA ALA A 193 1.89 -14.04 12.37
C ALA A 193 2.45 -15.26 11.62
N ALA A 194 1.59 -16.19 11.17
CA ALA A 194 2.01 -17.33 10.35
C ALA A 194 2.48 -16.91 8.95
N THR A 195 1.75 -16.00 8.28
CA THR A 195 2.14 -15.45 6.97
C THR A 195 3.43 -14.64 7.04
N ALA A 196 3.59 -13.80 8.08
CA ALA A 196 4.81 -13.03 8.33
C ALA A 196 6.03 -13.93 8.57
N ARG A 197 5.84 -15.07 9.23
CA ARG A 197 6.90 -16.08 9.43
C ARG A 197 7.24 -16.89 8.18
N ALA A 198 6.29 -17.03 7.25
CA ALA A 198 6.49 -17.80 6.02
C ALA A 198 7.29 -17.06 4.93
N ALA A 199 7.54 -15.75 5.08
CA ALA A 199 8.42 -14.91 4.26
C ALA A 199 8.60 -15.36 2.80
N ILE A 200 7.54 -15.29 2.01
CA ILE A 200 7.59 -15.47 0.55
C ILE A 200 7.73 -14.08 -0.09
N PRO A 201 8.65 -13.86 -1.03
CA PRO A 201 8.96 -12.53 -1.56
C PRO A 201 7.74 -11.90 -2.23
N VAL A 202 7.49 -10.65 -1.85
CA VAL A 202 6.45 -9.78 -2.40
C VAL A 202 6.56 -9.78 -3.93
N CYS A 203 5.49 -10.21 -4.59
CA CYS A 203 5.42 -10.32 -6.03
C CYS A 203 5.64 -8.94 -6.68
N ARG A 204 6.56 -8.87 -7.66
CA ARG A 204 6.62 -7.75 -8.60
C ARG A 204 5.23 -7.57 -9.19
N VAL A 205 4.65 -6.39 -9.03
CA VAL A 205 3.44 -5.98 -9.73
C VAL A 205 3.70 -6.16 -11.21
N ALA A 206 3.04 -7.12 -11.85
CA ALA A 206 2.94 -7.17 -13.30
C ALA A 206 2.09 -5.95 -13.71
N THR A 207 2.76 -4.89 -14.14
CA THR A 207 2.12 -3.73 -14.76
C THR A 207 1.47 -4.20 -16.06
N ASN A 208 0.18 -4.55 -16.01
CA ASN A 208 -0.71 -4.64 -17.16
C ASN A 208 -2.15 -4.44 -16.67
N TYR A 209 -2.50 -3.17 -16.43
CA TYR A 209 -3.88 -2.68 -16.42
C TYR A 209 -4.04 -1.68 -17.56
#